data_AF-A0A7V4GZP1-F1
#
_entry.id   AF-A0A7V4GZP1-F1
#
_cell.length_a   1.000
_cell.length_b   1.000
_cell.length_c   1.000
_cell.angle_alpha   90.00
_cell.angle_beta   90.00
_cell.angle_gamma   90.00
#
_symmetry.space_group_name_H-M   'P 1'
#
loop_
_entity.id
_entity.type
_entity.pdbx_description
1 polymer ?
#
loop_
_entity_poly.entity_id
_entity_poly.type
_entity_poly.pdbx_seq_one_letter_code
_entity_poly.pdbx_strand_id
1 'polypeptide(L)'
;MIARPARAREDSVTLKFFLVQGLTLIRAPLIFVFLAVSVFCGHPLAAGWFLLAFLAMLLSALTDLFDGYLARKWRVTSRLGSYADPMLDKIFYLTTFPTLVYLASRAGQDGHARTLLVMAILFLFPDQWVSFLRSLGALHQLDAKANWSGKARTVISFPTICAVYYYLQAPAHWVLQLPFPLVYALEAASIVINLISIWVYTRHFGPALRREMRPPPGEDAPRS
;
A
#
# COMPACT_ATOMS: atom_id res chain seq x y z
N MET A 1 18.53 34.40 -34.72
CA MET A 1 17.21 33.87 -34.30
C MET A 1 17.38 32.35 -34.13
N ILE A 2 16.68 31.72 -33.17
CA ILE A 2 16.74 30.28 -32.81
C ILE A 2 17.77 29.93 -31.71
N ALA A 3 17.50 30.40 -30.49
CA ALA A 3 17.96 29.78 -29.24
C ALA A 3 16.74 29.59 -28.33
N ARG A 4 15.80 28.72 -28.75
CA ARG A 4 14.54 28.43 -28.04
C ARG A 4 14.28 26.96 -27.62
N PRO A 5 15.09 25.92 -27.91
CA PRO A 5 14.74 24.55 -27.52
C PRO A 5 15.11 24.19 -26.08
N ALA A 6 16.05 24.90 -25.44
CA ALA A 6 16.53 24.55 -24.09
C ALA A 6 15.54 24.94 -22.98
N ARG A 7 15.05 26.19 -22.97
CA ARG A 7 14.08 26.66 -21.95
C ARG A 7 12.76 25.89 -21.96
N ALA A 8 12.18 25.64 -23.14
CA ALA A 8 10.93 24.87 -23.24
C ALA A 8 11.06 23.43 -22.72
N ARG A 9 12.25 22.85 -22.80
CA ARG A 9 12.54 21.51 -22.28
C ARG A 9 12.75 21.53 -20.76
N GLU A 10 13.43 22.53 -20.22
CA GLU A 10 13.57 22.75 -18.77
C GLU A 10 12.24 23.06 -18.09
N ASP A 11 11.40 23.90 -18.70
CA ASP A 11 10.06 24.23 -18.21
C ASP A 11 9.15 22.99 -18.19
N SER A 12 9.26 22.13 -19.21
CA SER A 12 8.50 20.87 -19.26
C SER A 12 8.95 19.86 -18.20
N VAL A 13 10.26 19.76 -17.93
CA VAL A 13 10.79 18.87 -16.87
C VAL A 13 10.40 19.38 -15.49
N THR A 14 10.46 20.68 -15.28
CA THR A 14 10.09 21.34 -14.02
C THR A 14 8.59 21.20 -13.75
N LEU A 15 7.74 21.41 -14.76
CA LEU A 15 6.29 21.19 -14.64
C LEU A 15 5.95 19.73 -14.33
N LYS A 16 6.60 18.77 -15.01
CA LYS A 16 6.43 17.33 -14.74
C LYS A 16 6.84 16.98 -13.32
N PHE A 17 7.92 17.57 -12.81
CA PHE A 17 8.36 17.41 -11.43
C PHE A 17 7.33 17.94 -10.44
N PHE A 18 6.84 19.17 -10.61
CA PHE A 18 5.81 19.74 -9.74
C PHE A 18 4.50 18.97 -9.78
N LEU A 19 4.11 18.42 -10.93
CA LEU A 19 2.93 17.58 -11.06
C LEU A 19 3.06 16.29 -10.23
N VAL A 20 4.17 15.56 -10.35
CA VAL A 20 4.39 14.33 -9.57
C VAL A 20 4.39 14.64 -8.07
N GLN A 21 5.09 15.69 -7.65
CA GLN A 21 5.13 16.10 -6.25
C GLN A 21 3.77 16.56 -5.72
N GLY A 22 2.98 17.27 -6.54
CA GLY A 22 1.63 17.67 -6.21
C GLY A 22 0.68 16.49 -6.03
N LEU A 23 0.84 15.45 -6.86
CA LEU A 23 0.11 14.18 -6.72
C LEU A 23 0.43 13.48 -5.39
N THR A 24 1.70 13.37 -5.03
CA THR A 24 2.10 12.82 -3.72
C THR A 24 1.50 13.65 -2.57
N LEU A 25 1.53 14.98 -2.66
CA LEU A 25 1.02 15.87 -1.61
C LEU A 25 -0.50 15.85 -1.47
N ILE A 26 -1.26 15.71 -2.56
CA ILE A 26 -2.72 15.64 -2.51
C ILE A 26 -3.23 14.30 -1.98
N ARG A 27 -2.42 13.23 -2.06
CA ARG A 27 -2.77 11.92 -1.52
C ARG A 27 -3.03 11.96 -0.02
N ALA A 28 -2.18 12.63 0.75
CA ALA A 28 -2.34 12.76 2.20
C ALA A 28 -3.72 13.30 2.62
N PRO A 29 -4.16 14.50 2.17
CA PRO A 29 -5.47 15.01 2.53
C PRO A 29 -6.61 14.12 2.01
N LEU A 30 -6.48 13.46 0.85
CA LEU A 30 -7.49 12.50 0.38
C LEU A 30 -7.69 11.34 1.35
N ILE A 31 -6.59 10.79 1.90
CA ILE A 31 -6.65 9.74 2.93
C ILE A 31 -7.37 10.23 4.18
N PHE A 32 -7.03 11.44 4.65
CA PHE A 32 -7.66 12.02 5.83
C PHE A 32 -9.14 12.35 5.60
N VAL A 33 -9.52 12.81 4.42
CA VAL A 33 -10.93 13.03 4.05
C VAL A 33 -11.69 11.72 4.05
N PHE A 34 -11.15 10.67 3.43
CA PHE A 34 -11.72 9.32 3.47
C PHE A 34 -11.94 8.84 4.92
N LEU A 35 -10.93 8.97 5.77
CA LEU A 35 -11.00 8.58 7.18
C LEU A 35 -12.06 9.39 7.93
N ALA A 36 -12.03 10.71 7.79
CA ALA A 36 -12.92 11.60 8.51
C ALA A 36 -14.38 11.35 8.14
N VAL A 37 -14.68 11.22 6.85
CA VAL A 37 -16.04 10.94 6.38
C VAL A 37 -16.50 9.56 6.83
N SER A 38 -15.65 8.53 6.68
CA SER A 38 -16.02 7.15 7.03
C SER A 38 -16.23 6.93 8.53
N VAL A 39 -15.51 7.67 9.38
CA VAL A 39 -15.61 7.53 10.84
C VAL A 39 -16.66 8.46 11.45
N PHE A 40 -16.76 9.71 10.98
CA PHE A 40 -17.57 10.73 11.65
C PHE A 40 -18.93 11.00 10.99
N CYS A 41 -19.17 10.66 9.72
CA CYS A 41 -20.41 11.04 9.01
C CYS A 41 -21.60 10.07 9.16
N GLY A 42 -21.62 9.24 10.21
CA GLY A 42 -22.76 8.36 10.54
C GLY A 42 -22.80 7.05 9.73
N HIS A 43 -23.63 6.09 10.17
CA HIS A 43 -23.73 4.76 9.57
C HIS A 43 -25.20 4.31 9.46
N PRO A 44 -25.73 3.97 8.27
CA PRO A 44 -25.07 4.04 6.95
C PRO A 44 -24.90 5.48 6.46
N LEU A 45 -23.81 5.73 5.71
CA LEU A 45 -23.58 7.03 5.06
C LEU A 45 -24.70 7.36 4.07
N ALA A 46 -25.12 8.62 4.03
CA ALA A 46 -25.93 9.12 2.91
C ALA A 46 -25.14 8.98 1.60
N ALA A 47 -25.84 8.78 0.48
CA ALA A 47 -25.21 8.48 -0.82
C ALA A 47 -24.12 9.48 -1.23
N GLY A 48 -24.30 10.77 -0.95
CA GLY A 48 -23.30 11.81 -1.23
C GLY A 48 -22.01 11.67 -0.40
N TRP A 49 -22.12 11.37 0.89
CA TRP A 49 -20.96 11.18 1.77
C TRP A 49 -20.23 9.87 1.48
N PHE A 50 -20.96 8.81 1.18
CA PHE A 50 -20.38 7.56 0.70
C PHE A 50 -19.57 7.78 -0.57
N LEU A 51 -20.15 8.47 -1.57
CA LEU A 51 -19.48 8.71 -2.84
C LEU A 51 -18.23 9.57 -2.64
N LEU A 52 -18.29 10.58 -1.77
CA LEU A 52 -17.14 11.42 -1.44
C LEU A 52 -15.99 10.59 -0.84
N ALA A 53 -16.27 9.75 0.16
CA ALA A 53 -15.25 8.93 0.80
C ALA A 53 -14.70 7.85 -0.14
N PHE A 54 -15.58 7.18 -0.89
CA PHE A 54 -15.18 6.16 -1.86
C PHE A 54 -14.31 6.76 -2.97
N LEU A 55 -14.70 7.92 -3.52
CA LEU A 55 -13.90 8.61 -4.52
C LEU A 55 -12.58 9.12 -3.94
N ALA A 56 -12.56 9.64 -2.70
CA ALA A 56 -11.33 10.08 -2.06
C ALA A 56 -10.34 8.92 -1.88
N MET A 57 -10.82 7.75 -1.43
CA MET A 57 -10.02 6.53 -1.32
C MET A 57 -9.53 6.05 -2.70
N LEU A 58 -10.42 6.00 -3.68
CA LEU A 58 -10.10 5.54 -5.03
C LEU A 58 -9.08 6.47 -5.71
N LEU A 59 -9.27 7.79 -5.61
CA LEU A 59 -8.36 8.78 -6.15
C LEU A 59 -7.01 8.74 -5.44
N SER A 60 -6.98 8.57 -4.12
CA SER A 60 -5.73 8.38 -3.37
C SER A 60 -4.93 7.17 -3.88
N ALA A 61 -5.59 6.04 -4.07
CA ALA A 61 -4.94 4.83 -4.59
C ALA A 61 -4.51 4.96 -6.06
N LEU A 62 -5.34 5.55 -6.91
CA LEU A 62 -5.00 5.78 -8.32
C LEU A 62 -3.84 6.77 -8.46
N THR A 63 -3.76 7.77 -7.58
CA THR A 63 -2.68 8.75 -7.57
C THR A 63 -1.32 8.09 -7.33
N ASP A 64 -1.22 7.11 -6.44
CA ASP A 64 0.00 6.30 -6.19
C ASP A 64 0.43 5.46 -7.41
N LEU A 65 -0.52 4.84 -8.10
CA LEU A 65 -0.17 4.11 -9.33
C LEU A 65 0.32 5.08 -10.41
N PHE A 66 -0.29 6.26 -10.48
CA PHE A 66 -0.01 7.25 -11.50
C PHE A 66 1.32 7.97 -11.24
N ASP A 67 1.61 8.38 -10.00
CA ASP A 67 2.89 9.00 -9.63
C ASP A 67 4.07 8.05 -9.92
N GLY A 68 3.93 6.77 -9.58
CA GLY A 68 4.94 5.74 -9.82
C GLY A 68 5.11 5.43 -11.30
N TYR A 69 4.03 5.50 -12.10
CA TYR A 69 4.11 5.35 -13.55
C TYR A 69 4.79 6.56 -14.22
N LEU A 70 4.42 7.78 -13.82
CA LEU A 70 4.98 9.03 -14.34
C LEU A 70 6.46 9.18 -13.98
N ALA A 71 6.84 8.87 -12.74
CA ALA A 71 8.23 8.90 -12.28
C ALA A 71 9.12 7.97 -13.13
N ARG A 72 8.65 6.75 -13.42
CA ARG A 72 9.36 5.80 -14.30
C ARG A 72 9.42 6.28 -15.75
N LYS A 73 8.32 6.82 -16.27
CA LYS A 73 8.22 7.28 -17.67
C LYS A 73 9.10 8.49 -17.94
N TRP A 74 9.20 9.41 -16.99
CA TRP A 74 9.97 10.65 -17.16
C TRP A 74 11.38 10.59 -16.58
N ARG A 75 11.75 9.51 -15.86
CA ARG A 75 13.04 9.36 -15.17
C ARG A 75 13.36 10.54 -14.24
N VAL A 76 12.32 11.12 -13.66
CA VAL A 76 12.42 12.22 -12.72
C VAL A 76 12.17 11.65 -11.33
N THR A 77 13.23 11.54 -10.52
CA THR A 77 13.15 11.08 -9.14
C THR A 77 13.47 12.26 -8.21
N SER A 78 12.48 12.71 -7.44
CA SER A 78 12.67 13.69 -6.39
C SER A 78 13.16 13.03 -5.11
N ARG A 79 14.08 13.67 -4.37
CA ARG A 79 14.46 13.21 -3.02
C ARG A 79 13.25 13.22 -2.08
N LEU A 80 12.39 14.24 -2.19
CA LEU A 80 11.19 14.34 -1.35
C LEU A 80 10.18 13.23 -1.68
N GLY A 81 9.89 13.00 -2.98
CA GLY A 81 9.01 11.90 -3.42
C GLY A 81 9.53 10.54 -2.97
N SER A 82 10.85 10.27 -3.12
CA SER A 82 11.42 8.97 -2.73
C SER A 82 11.24 8.60 -1.25
N TYR A 83 11.11 9.59 -0.36
CA TYR A 83 10.81 9.35 1.05
C TYR A 83 9.31 9.46 1.35
N ALA A 84 8.60 10.38 0.69
CA ALA A 84 7.17 10.61 0.91
C ALA A 84 6.29 9.48 0.37
N ASP A 85 6.59 8.93 -0.81
CA ASP A 85 5.76 7.91 -1.46
C ASP A 85 5.65 6.64 -0.58
N PRO A 86 6.76 6.03 -0.08
CA PRO A 86 6.66 4.87 0.80
C PRO A 86 6.02 5.20 2.16
N MET A 87 6.14 6.44 2.63
CA MET A 87 5.54 6.87 3.89
C MET A 87 4.02 6.99 3.76
N LEU A 88 3.55 7.62 2.69
CA LEU A 88 2.12 7.81 2.42
C LEU A 88 1.42 6.50 2.06
N ASP A 89 2.12 5.57 1.40
CA ASP A 89 1.60 4.23 1.16
C ASP A 89 1.33 3.48 2.48
N LYS A 90 2.26 3.55 3.43
CA LYS A 90 2.05 2.99 4.78
C LYS A 90 0.89 3.65 5.51
N ILE A 91 0.79 4.98 5.45
CA ILE A 91 -0.31 5.73 6.06
C ILE A 91 -1.65 5.32 5.46
N PHE A 92 -1.72 5.10 4.14
CA PHE A 92 -2.94 4.63 3.48
C PHE A 92 -3.44 3.31 4.07
N TYR A 93 -2.58 2.29 4.17
CA TYR A 93 -2.98 1.00 4.74
C TYR A 93 -3.25 1.07 6.25
N LEU A 94 -2.43 1.82 7.01
CA LEU A 94 -2.59 2.01 8.44
C LEU A 94 -3.89 2.74 8.82
N THR A 95 -4.42 3.58 7.93
CA THR A 95 -5.70 4.27 8.14
C THR A 95 -6.87 3.45 7.61
N THR A 96 -6.73 2.84 6.44
CA THR A 96 -7.83 2.15 5.76
C THR A 96 -8.24 0.87 6.48
N PHE A 97 -7.29 0.01 6.86
CA PHE A 97 -7.64 -1.27 7.50
C PHE A 97 -8.39 -1.10 8.83
N PRO A 98 -7.92 -0.28 9.79
CA PRO A 98 -8.68 -0.03 11.02
C PRO A 98 -10.06 0.58 10.77
N THR A 99 -10.18 1.45 9.75
CA THR A 99 -11.48 2.01 9.34
C THR A 99 -12.42 0.91 8.88
N LEU A 100 -11.96 -0.04 8.06
CA LEU A 100 -12.78 -1.17 7.63
C LEU A 100 -13.20 -2.07 8.79
N VAL A 101 -12.29 -2.36 9.72
CA VAL A 101 -12.59 -3.14 10.94
C VAL A 101 -13.64 -2.43 11.79
N TYR A 102 -13.49 -1.12 11.97
CA TYR A 102 -14.45 -0.29 12.71
C TYR A 102 -15.83 -0.29 12.06
N LEU A 103 -15.90 -0.14 10.74
CA LEU A 103 -17.14 -0.17 9.97
C LEU A 103 -17.83 -1.53 10.05
N ALA A 104 -17.07 -2.62 9.91
CA ALA A 104 -17.61 -3.98 10.03
C ALA A 104 -18.20 -4.24 11.43
N SER A 105 -17.55 -3.76 12.49
CA SER A 105 -18.07 -3.85 13.86
C SER A 105 -19.33 -2.99 14.04
N ARG A 106 -19.35 -1.76 13.52
CA ARG A 106 -20.53 -0.87 13.53
C ARG A 106 -21.73 -1.46 12.78
N ALA A 107 -21.47 -2.23 11.72
CA ALA A 107 -22.50 -2.93 10.95
C ALA A 107 -23.06 -4.18 11.66
N GLY A 108 -22.58 -4.51 12.87
CA GLY A 108 -23.00 -5.71 13.62
C GLY A 108 -22.41 -7.01 13.07
N GLN A 109 -21.39 -6.95 12.21
CA GLN A 109 -20.76 -8.10 11.59
C GLN A 109 -19.47 -8.49 12.32
N ASP A 110 -19.58 -8.95 13.56
CA ASP A 110 -18.41 -9.27 14.40
C ASP A 110 -17.48 -10.33 13.79
N GLY A 111 -18.04 -11.29 13.06
CA GLY A 111 -17.26 -12.29 12.33
C GLY A 111 -16.39 -11.69 11.22
N HIS A 112 -16.96 -10.75 10.47
CA HIS A 112 -16.26 -10.04 9.41
C HIS A 112 -15.21 -9.08 9.98
N ALA A 113 -15.54 -8.36 11.05
CA ALA A 113 -14.60 -7.48 11.74
C ALA A 113 -13.35 -8.23 12.24
N ARG A 114 -13.53 -9.44 12.81
CA ARG A 114 -12.40 -10.32 13.18
C ARG A 114 -11.56 -10.74 11.98
N THR A 115 -12.20 -11.08 10.86
CA THR A 115 -11.50 -11.49 9.63
C THR A 115 -10.69 -10.32 9.06
N LEU A 116 -11.26 -9.13 9.01
CA LEU A 116 -10.59 -7.91 8.58
C LEU A 116 -9.44 -7.52 9.50
N LEU A 117 -9.56 -7.74 10.82
CA LEU A 117 -8.48 -7.50 11.76
C LEU A 117 -7.28 -8.44 11.50
N VAL A 118 -7.55 -9.74 11.31
CA VAL A 118 -6.50 -10.70 10.94
C VAL A 118 -5.87 -10.32 9.61
N MET A 119 -6.68 -9.96 8.61
CA MET A 119 -6.20 -9.50 7.31
C MET A 119 -5.31 -8.26 7.44
N ALA A 120 -5.70 -7.27 8.25
CA ALA A 120 -4.92 -6.05 8.50
C ALA A 120 -3.53 -6.36 9.06
N ILE A 121 -3.45 -7.26 10.05
CA ILE A 121 -2.19 -7.69 10.64
C ILE A 121 -1.33 -8.43 9.61
N LEU A 122 -1.93 -9.37 8.87
CA LEU A 122 -1.28 -10.12 7.80
C LEU A 122 -0.89 -9.25 6.62
N PHE A 123 -1.38 -8.01 6.52
CA PHE A 123 -0.97 -7.05 5.51
C PHE A 123 0.22 -6.20 5.99
N LEU A 124 0.12 -5.68 7.22
CA LEU A 124 1.14 -4.81 7.82
C LEU A 124 2.44 -5.54 8.14
N PHE A 125 2.34 -6.76 8.69
CA PHE A 125 3.52 -7.56 9.04
C PHE A 125 4.45 -7.84 7.86
N PRO A 126 3.98 -8.38 6.71
CA PRO A 126 4.84 -8.61 5.58
C PRO A 126 5.53 -7.38 5.03
N ASP A 127 4.89 -6.21 5.06
CA ASP A 127 5.51 -5.00 4.53
C ASP A 127 6.77 -4.63 5.34
N GLN A 128 6.66 -4.69 6.67
CA GLN A 128 7.79 -4.46 7.56
C GLN A 128 8.83 -5.59 7.48
N TRP A 129 8.37 -6.85 7.41
CA TRP A 129 9.26 -8.01 7.28
C TRP A 129 10.07 -7.98 5.99
N VAL A 130 9.44 -7.69 4.85
CA VAL A 130 10.13 -7.60 3.55
C VAL A 130 11.09 -6.43 3.53
N SER A 131 10.73 -5.29 4.14
CA SER A 131 11.62 -4.14 4.26
C SER A 131 12.86 -4.46 5.10
N PHE A 132 12.68 -5.19 6.21
CA PHE A 132 13.77 -5.68 7.06
C PHE A 132 14.67 -6.70 6.34
N LEU A 133 14.10 -7.67 5.63
CA LEU A 133 14.88 -8.63 4.85
C LEU A 133 15.69 -7.95 3.75
N ARG A 134 15.14 -6.92 3.10
CA ARG A 134 15.86 -6.11 2.11
C ARG A 134 17.03 -5.36 2.73
N SER A 135 16.88 -4.77 3.92
CA SER A 135 17.99 -4.09 4.60
C SER A 135 19.11 -5.06 4.98
N LEU A 136 18.77 -6.27 5.42
CA LEU A 136 19.78 -7.32 5.68
C LEU A 136 20.47 -7.81 4.40
N GLY A 137 19.71 -8.02 3.32
CA GLY A 137 20.26 -8.46 2.04
C GLY A 137 21.19 -7.45 1.38
N ALA A 138 20.93 -6.15 1.58
CA ALA A 138 21.80 -5.08 1.11
C ALA A 138 23.21 -5.13 1.71
N LEU A 139 23.37 -5.66 2.94
CA LEU A 139 24.67 -5.86 3.58
C LEU A 139 25.51 -6.95 2.90
N HIS A 140 24.88 -7.89 2.20
CA HIS A 140 25.51 -9.07 1.60
C HIS A 140 25.60 -9.04 0.06
N GLN A 141 25.35 -7.87 -0.57
CA GLN A 141 25.31 -7.68 -2.03
C GLN A 141 24.42 -8.68 -2.79
N LEU A 142 23.39 -9.23 -2.14
CA LEU A 142 22.40 -10.04 -2.83
C LEU A 142 21.49 -9.11 -3.63
N ASP A 143 21.62 -9.17 -4.96
CA ASP A 143 20.76 -8.47 -5.89
C ASP A 143 19.30 -8.85 -5.61
N ALA A 144 18.54 -7.89 -5.05
CA ALA A 144 17.14 -8.03 -4.69
C ALA A 144 16.24 -8.10 -5.93
N LYS A 145 16.41 -9.14 -6.76
CA LYS A 145 15.54 -9.48 -7.90
C LYS A 145 14.19 -10.09 -7.47
N ALA A 146 13.89 -10.11 -6.18
CA ALA A 146 12.57 -10.48 -5.65
C ALA A 146 11.61 -9.28 -5.73
N ASN A 147 11.15 -8.88 -6.93
CA ASN A 147 10.29 -7.70 -7.11
C ASN A 147 8.89 -8.02 -7.69
N TRP A 148 8.56 -9.29 -7.92
CA TRP A 148 7.26 -9.67 -8.51
C TRP A 148 6.16 -9.90 -7.47
N SER A 149 6.47 -10.57 -6.35
CA SER A 149 5.49 -10.88 -5.30
C SER A 149 4.93 -9.64 -4.59
N GLY A 150 5.75 -8.60 -4.41
CA GLY A 150 5.30 -7.32 -3.84
C GLY A 150 4.31 -6.58 -4.75
N LYS A 151 4.53 -6.59 -6.06
CA LYS A 151 3.61 -5.95 -7.04
C LYS A 151 2.30 -6.71 -7.16
N ALA A 152 2.35 -8.05 -7.18
CA ALA A 152 1.14 -8.87 -7.27
C ALA A 152 0.23 -8.66 -6.05
N ARG A 153 0.81 -8.54 -4.85
CA ARG A 153 0.08 -8.24 -3.61
C ARG A 153 -0.70 -6.92 -3.74
N THR A 154 -0.05 -5.83 -4.11
CA THR A 154 -0.72 -4.52 -4.17
C THR A 154 -1.83 -4.50 -5.22
N VAL A 155 -1.61 -5.09 -6.40
CA VAL A 155 -2.62 -5.18 -7.47
C VAL A 155 -3.87 -5.94 -7.05
N ILE A 156 -3.75 -6.94 -6.17
CA ILE A 156 -4.89 -7.74 -5.68
C ILE A 156 -5.56 -7.07 -4.49
N SER A 157 -4.78 -6.48 -3.58
CA SER A 157 -5.29 -5.99 -2.31
C SER A 157 -5.95 -4.61 -2.40
N PHE A 158 -5.52 -3.75 -3.32
CA PHE A 158 -6.19 -2.47 -3.55
C PHE A 158 -7.66 -2.63 -4.02
N PRO A 159 -7.97 -3.43 -5.06
CA PRO A 159 -9.36 -3.70 -5.43
C PRO A 159 -10.16 -4.38 -4.31
N THR A 160 -9.51 -5.26 -3.54
CA THR A 160 -10.14 -5.92 -2.39
C THR A 160 -10.58 -4.91 -1.34
N ILE A 161 -9.70 -3.99 -0.95
CA ILE A 161 -10.02 -2.90 -0.01
C ILE A 161 -11.19 -2.06 -0.52
N CYS A 162 -11.19 -1.73 -1.81
CA CYS A 162 -12.28 -0.96 -2.42
C CYS A 162 -13.62 -1.72 -2.38
N ALA A 163 -13.60 -3.02 -2.70
CA ALA A 163 -14.77 -3.88 -2.69
C ALA A 163 -15.33 -4.08 -1.27
N VAL A 164 -14.46 -4.28 -0.27
CA VAL A 164 -14.85 -4.40 1.14
C VAL A 164 -15.47 -3.10 1.64
N TYR A 165 -14.83 -1.95 1.38
CA TYR A 165 -15.40 -0.65 1.76
C TYR A 165 -16.78 -0.43 1.13
N TYR A 166 -16.89 -0.71 -0.17
CA TYR A 166 -18.15 -0.60 -0.90
C TYR A 166 -19.22 -1.49 -0.25
N TYR A 167 -18.91 -2.76 0.03
CA TYR A 167 -19.83 -3.69 0.67
C TYR A 167 -20.30 -3.23 2.06
N LEU A 168 -19.39 -2.70 2.88
CA LEU A 168 -19.71 -2.24 4.23
C LEU A 168 -20.59 -0.99 4.27
N GLN A 169 -20.39 -0.09 3.31
CA GLN A 169 -20.91 1.27 3.42
C GLN A 169 -21.93 1.63 2.32
N ALA A 170 -22.13 0.79 1.31
CA ALA A 170 -23.07 1.03 0.23
C ALA A 170 -24.50 1.24 0.76
N PRO A 171 -25.16 2.36 0.40
CA PRO A 171 -26.57 2.58 0.68
C PRO A 171 -27.47 1.44 0.16
N ALA A 172 -28.43 1.00 0.98
CA ALA A 172 -29.32 -0.13 0.68
C ALA A 172 -30.13 0.01 -0.62
N HIS A 173 -30.31 1.25 -1.13
CA HIS A 173 -31.07 1.55 -2.34
C HIS A 173 -30.24 1.56 -3.63
N TRP A 174 -28.94 1.24 -3.57
CA TRP A 174 -28.10 1.24 -4.76
C TRP A 174 -28.28 -0.02 -5.61
N VAL A 175 -28.26 0.16 -6.93
CA VAL A 175 -28.46 -0.86 -7.97
C VAL A 175 -27.40 -1.98 -7.96
N LEU A 176 -26.19 -1.72 -7.45
CA LEU A 176 -25.09 -2.69 -7.45
C LEU A 176 -24.79 -3.12 -6.01
N GLN A 177 -25.45 -4.17 -5.52
CA GLN A 177 -25.01 -4.80 -4.27
C GLN A 177 -23.97 -5.87 -4.57
N LEU A 178 -22.81 -5.79 -3.93
CA LEU A 178 -21.80 -6.82 -4.06
C LEU A 178 -22.26 -8.09 -3.35
N PRO A 179 -22.29 -9.26 -4.03
CA PRO A 179 -22.70 -10.49 -3.37
C PRO A 179 -21.67 -10.88 -2.30
N PHE A 180 -22.17 -11.23 -1.10
CA PHE A 180 -21.36 -11.71 0.03
C PHE A 180 -20.22 -12.68 -0.37
N PRO A 181 -20.45 -13.75 -1.17
CA PRO A 181 -19.36 -14.68 -1.51
C PRO A 181 -18.22 -14.04 -2.30
N LEU A 182 -18.48 -12.99 -3.09
CA LEU A 182 -17.44 -12.32 -3.87
C LEU A 182 -16.48 -11.54 -2.95
N VAL A 183 -17.00 -10.84 -1.96
CA VAL A 183 -16.19 -10.06 -1.01
C VAL A 183 -15.28 -10.98 -0.21
N TYR A 184 -15.82 -12.04 0.36
CA TYR A 184 -15.04 -13.03 1.11
C TYR A 184 -14.05 -13.80 0.23
N ALA A 185 -14.38 -14.05 -1.04
CA ALA A 185 -13.44 -14.64 -1.98
C ALA A 185 -12.25 -13.71 -2.28
N LEU A 186 -12.49 -12.41 -2.44
CA LEU A 186 -11.45 -11.40 -2.63
C LEU A 186 -10.56 -11.25 -1.38
N GLU A 187 -11.17 -11.26 -0.20
CA GLU A 187 -10.45 -11.27 1.08
C GLU A 187 -9.56 -12.51 1.21
N ALA A 188 -10.11 -13.69 0.95
CA ALA A 188 -9.36 -14.94 0.98
C ALA A 188 -8.21 -14.92 -0.02
N ALA A 189 -8.44 -14.45 -1.26
CA ALA A 189 -7.40 -14.29 -2.27
C ALA A 189 -6.30 -13.32 -1.81
N SER A 190 -6.69 -12.21 -1.17
CA SER A 190 -5.75 -11.24 -0.59
C SER A 190 -4.93 -11.82 0.57
N ILE A 191 -5.53 -12.65 1.42
CA ILE A 191 -4.81 -13.34 2.50
C ILE A 191 -3.79 -14.32 1.90
N VAL A 192 -4.21 -15.13 0.93
CA VAL A 192 -3.36 -16.11 0.26
C VAL A 192 -2.16 -15.44 -0.41
N ILE A 193 -2.35 -14.37 -1.18
CA ILE A 193 -1.23 -13.68 -1.83
C ILE A 193 -0.28 -13.05 -0.79
N ASN A 194 -0.81 -12.56 0.33
CA ASN A 194 0.02 -12.03 1.42
C ASN A 194 0.94 -13.09 2.01
N LEU A 195 0.39 -14.28 2.30
CA LEU A 195 1.13 -15.43 2.80
C LEU A 195 2.17 -15.93 1.79
N ILE A 196 1.79 -16.07 0.51
CA ILE A 196 2.70 -16.45 -0.57
C ILE A 196 3.87 -15.47 -0.64
N SER A 197 3.59 -14.17 -0.60
CA SER A 197 4.64 -13.15 -0.67
C SER A 197 5.58 -13.22 0.53
N ILE A 198 5.09 -13.41 1.77
CA ILE A 198 5.96 -13.69 2.94
C ILE A 198 6.85 -14.90 2.68
N TRP A 199 6.26 -16.02 2.27
CA TRP A 199 6.99 -17.27 2.07
C TRP A 199 8.07 -17.14 0.99
N VAL A 200 7.75 -16.51 -0.14
CA VAL A 200 8.71 -16.25 -1.23
C VAL A 200 9.88 -15.39 -0.75
N TYR A 201 9.60 -14.30 -0.03
CA TYR A 201 10.65 -13.41 0.48
C TYR A 201 11.51 -14.09 1.56
N THR A 202 10.89 -14.77 2.52
CA THR A 202 11.60 -15.49 3.58
C THR A 202 12.47 -16.59 3.00
N ARG A 203 12.00 -17.33 1.98
CA ARG A 203 12.82 -18.36 1.32
C ARG A 203 13.99 -17.75 0.54
N HIS A 204 13.77 -16.61 -0.11
CA HIS A 204 14.80 -15.94 -0.91
C HIS A 204 15.91 -15.34 -0.05
N PHE A 205 15.56 -14.67 1.05
CA PHE A 205 16.50 -14.03 1.98
C PHE A 205 16.96 -14.95 3.13
N GLY A 206 16.35 -16.12 3.30
CA GLY A 206 16.70 -17.11 4.33
C GLY A 206 18.18 -17.53 4.33
N PRO A 207 18.85 -17.72 3.18
CA PRO A 207 20.28 -18.01 3.14
C PRO A 207 21.16 -16.85 3.65
N ALA A 208 20.72 -15.60 3.46
CA ALA A 208 21.43 -14.42 3.96
C ALA A 208 21.32 -14.32 5.48
N LEU A 209 20.12 -14.53 6.03
CA LEU A 209 19.88 -14.54 7.48
C LEU A 209 20.71 -15.62 8.18
N ARG A 210 20.85 -16.80 7.57
CA ARG A 210 21.69 -17.90 8.08
C ARG A 210 23.19 -17.59 8.10
N ARG A 211 23.66 -16.62 7.30
CA ARG A 211 25.07 -16.19 7.33
C ARG A 211 25.33 -15.20 8.45
N GLU A 212 24.39 -14.32 8.75
CA GLU A 212 24.48 -13.34 9.85
C GLU A 212 24.35 -14.00 11.23
N MET A 213 23.53 -15.05 11.35
CA MET A 213 23.41 -15.83 12.59
C MET A 213 24.63 -16.72 12.90
N ARG A 214 25.67 -16.72 12.04
CA ARG A 214 26.92 -17.40 12.36
C ARG A 214 27.74 -16.50 13.29
N PRO A 215 28.20 -17.01 14.45
CA PRO A 215 29.07 -16.24 15.32
C PRO A 215 30.33 -15.83 14.55
N PRO A 216 30.90 -14.64 14.83
CA PRO A 216 32.12 -14.19 14.19
C PRO A 216 33.21 -15.25 14.38
N PRO A 217 33.97 -15.60 13.34
CA PRO A 217 35.05 -16.56 13.47
C PRO A 217 36.17 -15.95 14.32
N GLY A 218 36.24 -16.33 15.59
CA GLY A 218 37.41 -16.09 16.44
C GLY A 218 37.15 -15.50 17.82
N GLU A 219 36.43 -16.21 18.69
CA GLU A 219 36.60 -16.03 20.15
C GLU A 219 36.88 -17.35 20.89
N ASP A 220 37.06 -18.45 20.17
CA ASP A 220 37.42 -19.79 20.69
C ASP A 220 38.84 -20.24 20.28
N ALA A 221 39.76 -19.32 20.01
CA ALA A 221 41.17 -19.67 19.95
C ALA A 221 41.75 -19.58 21.37
N PRO A 222 42.14 -20.69 22.03
CA PRO A 222 42.87 -20.61 23.29
C PRO A 222 44.12 -19.77 23.04
N ARG A 223 44.29 -18.70 23.81
CA ARG A 223 45.56 -17.98 23.91
C ARG A 223 46.58 -18.94 24.54
N SER A 224 47.29 -19.69 23.70
CA SER A 224 48.47 -20.47 24.07
C SER A 224 49.73 -19.70 23.72
#